data_AF-A0A7S2EZW8-F1
#
_entry.id   AF-A0A7S2EZW8-F1
#
_cell.length_a   1.000
_cell.length_b   1.000
_cell.length_c   1.000
_cell.angle_alpha   90.00
_cell.angle_beta   90.00
_cell.angle_gamma   90.00
#
_symmetry.space_group_name_H-M   'P 1'
#
loop_
_entity.id
_entity.type
_entity.pdbx_description
1 polymer ?
#
loop_
_entity_poly.entity_id
_entity_poly.type
_entity_poly.pdbx_seq_one_letter_code
_entity_poly.pdbx_strand_id
1 'polypeptide(L)'
;GFPTIKYGEPDDLQDYQGSRDFGELKTFASGLGPLCNVENIELCDAEKKAKIEEYKKLSSADRQAKIEEMQASIEKLESDFKEFVEGLQKQYEESSAKKDKDVADIKASGLGLLKSVHKSLSKEKDEF
;
A
#
# COMPACT_ATOMS: atom_id res chain seq x y z
N GLY A 1 5.92 -0.88 6.29
CA GLY A 1 6.34 0.05 7.37
C GLY A 1 7.78 0.46 7.14
N PHE A 2 8.12 1.73 7.36
CA PHE A 2 9.49 2.21 7.18
C PHE A 2 10.39 1.81 8.36
N PRO A 3 11.69 1.53 8.13
CA PRO A 3 12.33 1.33 6.82
C PRO A 3 11.88 0.02 6.15
N THR A 4 11.84 -0.05 4.81
CA THR A 4 11.61 -1.33 4.11
C THR A 4 12.95 -2.06 4.00
N ILE A 5 12.99 -3.32 4.45
CA ILE A 5 14.16 -4.18 4.30
C ILE A 5 13.95 -5.00 3.03
N LYS A 6 14.94 -5.00 2.14
CA LYS A 6 14.94 -5.83 0.94
C LYS A 6 16.17 -6.73 0.92
N TYR A 7 16.06 -7.86 0.25
CA TYR A 7 17.12 -8.84 0.07
C TYR A 7 16.96 -9.46 -1.32
N GLY A 8 18.04 -9.91 -1.93
CA GLY A 8 17.91 -10.44 -3.27
C GLY A 8 19.11 -10.18 -4.15
N GLU A 9 18.87 -10.39 -5.44
CA GLU A 9 19.67 -9.88 -6.53
C GLU A 9 19.42 -8.35 -6.64
N PRO A 10 20.46 -7.50 -6.84
CA PRO A 10 20.34 -6.06 -7.10
C PRO A 10 19.19 -5.59 -8.02
N ASP A 11 18.93 -6.28 -9.13
CA ASP A 11 17.92 -6.01 -10.16
C ASP A 11 16.55 -6.66 -9.85
N ASP A 12 16.47 -7.58 -8.86
CA ASP A 12 15.22 -8.24 -8.42
C ASP A 12 15.15 -8.39 -6.89
N LEU A 13 15.22 -7.25 -6.20
CA LEU A 13 15.18 -7.19 -4.73
C LEU A 13 13.79 -7.55 -4.20
N GLN A 14 13.72 -8.61 -3.39
CA GLN A 14 12.52 -9.09 -2.72
C GLN A 14 12.30 -8.36 -1.39
N ASP A 15 11.04 -8.09 -1.05
CA ASP A 15 10.72 -7.48 0.24
C ASP A 15 10.84 -8.49 1.38
N TYR A 16 11.53 -8.10 2.45
CA TYR A 16 11.54 -8.86 3.69
C TYR A 16 10.29 -8.56 4.51
N GLN A 17 9.45 -9.58 4.68
CA GLN A 17 8.18 -9.51 5.43
C GLN A 17 8.25 -10.16 6.84
N GLY A 18 9.43 -10.64 7.26
CA GLY A 18 9.61 -11.26 8.59
C GLY A 18 9.76 -10.24 9.73
N SER A 19 9.92 -10.73 10.97
CA SER A 19 10.12 -9.83 12.12
C SER A 19 11.44 -9.08 12.03
N ARG A 20 11.45 -7.85 12.54
CA ARG A 20 12.64 -6.99 12.59
C ARG A 20 13.46 -7.18 13.86
N ASP A 21 13.11 -8.15 14.68
CA ASP A 21 13.89 -8.52 15.84
C ASP A 21 15.25 -9.07 15.42
N PHE A 22 16.30 -8.68 16.14
CA PHE A 22 17.67 -9.05 15.82
C PHE A 22 17.85 -10.56 15.62
N GLY A 23 17.19 -11.39 16.45
CA GLY A 23 17.27 -12.85 16.36
C GLY A 23 16.68 -13.41 15.07
N GLU A 24 15.51 -12.92 14.65
CA GLU A 24 14.86 -13.36 13.41
C GLU A 24 15.57 -12.84 12.17
N LEU A 25 15.99 -11.57 12.18
CA LEU A 25 16.80 -10.99 11.09
C LEU A 25 18.12 -11.74 10.92
N LYS A 26 18.82 -12.05 12.03
CA LYS A 26 20.07 -12.81 11.99
C LYS A 26 19.86 -14.22 11.45
N THR A 27 18.77 -14.89 11.87
CA THR A 27 18.43 -16.24 11.40
C THR A 27 18.12 -16.23 9.91
N PHE A 28 17.31 -15.27 9.46
CA PHE A 28 17.03 -15.05 8.05
C PHE A 28 18.31 -14.78 7.24
N ALA A 29 19.14 -13.83 7.68
CA ALA A 29 20.39 -13.49 7.04
C ALA A 29 21.37 -14.68 6.96
N SER A 30 21.39 -15.54 7.98
CA SER A 30 22.23 -16.74 8.00
C SER A 30 21.74 -17.83 7.02
N GLY A 31 20.48 -17.78 6.61
CA GLY A 31 19.89 -18.65 5.60
C GLY A 31 19.99 -18.11 4.18
N LEU A 32 20.53 -16.90 3.98
CA LEU A 32 20.75 -16.34 2.65
C LEU A 32 21.86 -17.12 1.94
N GLY A 33 21.46 -17.93 0.96
CA GLY A 33 22.35 -18.61 0.04
C GLY A 33 22.38 -17.94 -1.33
N PRO A 34 23.07 -18.55 -2.31
CA PRO A 34 22.91 -18.16 -3.70
C PRO A 34 21.42 -18.22 -4.06
N LEU A 35 20.93 -17.17 -4.69
CA LEU A 35 19.53 -17.07 -5.09
C LEU A 35 19.37 -17.54 -6.52
N CYS A 36 18.17 -18.00 -6.86
CA CYS A 36 17.77 -18.20 -8.24
C CYS A 36 18.09 -16.93 -9.06
N ASN A 37 19.05 -17.04 -9.97
CA ASN A 37 19.44 -15.99 -10.90
C ASN A 37 20.00 -16.63 -12.18
N VAL A 38 20.44 -15.82 -13.14
CA VAL A 38 20.95 -16.32 -14.43
C VAL A 38 22.21 -17.18 -14.28
N GLU A 39 23.01 -16.95 -13.22
CA GLU A 39 24.26 -17.68 -12.93
C GLU A 39 24.02 -18.97 -12.13
N ASN A 40 23.01 -19.00 -11.26
CA ASN A 40 22.60 -20.14 -10.44
C ASN A 40 21.22 -20.64 -10.86
N ILE A 41 21.04 -20.87 -12.16
CA ILE A 41 19.74 -21.19 -12.75
C ILE A 41 19.12 -22.45 -12.13
N GLU A 42 19.93 -23.42 -11.68
CA GLU A 42 19.50 -24.63 -11.01
C GLU A 42 18.64 -24.38 -9.76
N LEU A 43 18.86 -23.25 -9.08
CA LEU A 43 18.13 -22.83 -7.89
C LEU A 43 16.76 -22.22 -8.21
N CYS A 44 16.46 -21.97 -9.49
CA CYS A 44 15.17 -21.46 -9.95
C CYS A 44 14.09 -22.55 -10.03
N ASP A 45 12.85 -22.16 -9.76
CA ASP A 45 11.68 -22.95 -10.12
C ASP A 45 11.54 -23.07 -11.66
N ALA A 46 10.66 -23.97 -12.10
CA ALA A 46 10.48 -24.25 -13.52
C ALA A 46 10.01 -23.03 -14.33
N GLU A 47 9.21 -22.15 -13.73
CA GLU A 47 8.67 -20.97 -14.41
C GLU A 47 9.76 -19.92 -14.64
N LYS A 48 10.55 -19.61 -13.61
CA LYS A 48 11.68 -18.68 -13.71
C LYS A 48 12.74 -19.20 -14.67
N LYS A 49 13.03 -20.51 -14.66
CA LYS A 49 13.92 -21.16 -15.64
C LYS A 49 13.42 -20.94 -17.07
N ALA A 50 12.14 -21.20 -17.32
CA ALA A 50 11.55 -21.03 -18.65
C ALA A 50 11.65 -19.58 -19.14
N LYS A 51 11.38 -18.60 -18.28
CA LYS A 51 11.52 -17.17 -18.61
C LYS A 51 12.97 -16.77 -18.91
N ILE A 52 13.93 -17.23 -18.11
CA ILE A 52 15.35 -16.97 -18.36
C ILE A 52 15.76 -17.48 -19.75
N GLU A 53 15.35 -18.71 -20.10
CA GLU A 53 15.65 -19.29 -21.41
C GLU A 53 14.90 -18.61 -22.57
N GLU A 54 13.69 -18.09 -22.34
CA GLU A 54 12.98 -17.24 -23.30
C GLU A 54 13.75 -15.93 -23.55
N TYR A 55 14.16 -15.23 -22.49
CA TYR A 55 14.86 -13.95 -22.61
C TYR A 55 16.27 -14.11 -23.19
N LYS A 56 16.94 -15.25 -22.95
CA LYS A 56 18.22 -15.58 -23.60
C LYS A 56 18.09 -15.72 -25.13
N LYS A 57 16.92 -16.13 -25.63
CA LYS A 57 16.66 -16.25 -27.08
C LYS A 57 16.42 -14.91 -27.78
N LEU A 58 16.10 -13.87 -27.02
CA LEU A 58 15.93 -12.52 -27.57
C LEU A 58 17.27 -11.90 -27.98
N SER A 59 17.25 -10.96 -28.92
CA SER A 59 18.44 -10.15 -29.20
C SER A 59 18.71 -9.18 -28.05
N SER A 60 19.92 -8.61 -27.98
CA SER A 60 20.22 -7.57 -27.00
C SER A 60 19.31 -6.35 -27.14
N ALA A 61 18.96 -5.99 -28.38
CA ALA A 61 18.06 -4.87 -28.66
C ALA A 61 16.63 -5.16 -28.20
N ASP A 62 16.13 -6.38 -28.43
CA ASP A 62 14.79 -6.77 -28.00
C ASP A 62 14.66 -6.84 -26.48
N ARG A 63 15.71 -7.33 -25.79
CA ARG A 63 15.76 -7.28 -24.32
C ARG A 63 15.72 -5.84 -23.80
N GLN A 64 16.53 -4.96 -24.38
CA GLN A 64 16.57 -3.55 -23.99
C GLN A 64 15.22 -2.87 -24.19
N ALA A 65 14.58 -3.06 -25.34
CA ALA A 65 13.26 -2.49 -25.61
C ALA A 65 12.19 -2.98 -24.63
N LYS A 66 12.21 -4.28 -24.26
CA LYS A 66 11.31 -4.82 -23.23
C LYS A 66 11.57 -4.24 -21.85
N ILE A 67 12.84 -4.03 -21.47
CA ILE A 67 13.20 -3.40 -20.19
C ILE A 67 12.65 -1.98 -20.13
N GLU A 68 12.85 -1.18 -21.18
CA GLU A 68 12.36 0.19 -21.26
C GLU A 68 10.82 0.26 -21.23
N GLU A 69 10.14 -0.64 -21.94
CA GLU A 69 8.67 -0.75 -21.92
C GLU A 69 8.14 -1.07 -20.51
N MET A 70 8.78 -2.03 -19.82
CA MET A 70 8.40 -2.43 -18.47
C MET A 70 8.68 -1.32 -17.46
N GLN A 71 9.83 -0.65 -17.54
CA GLN A 71 10.18 0.49 -16.68
C GLN A 71 9.19 1.65 -16.87
N ALA A 72 8.90 2.03 -18.12
CA ALA A 72 7.92 3.07 -18.42
C ALA A 72 6.50 2.70 -17.92
N SER A 73 6.13 1.42 -17.99
CA SER A 73 4.85 0.94 -17.45
C SER A 73 4.79 1.06 -15.93
N ILE A 74 5.87 0.73 -15.22
CA ILE A 74 5.97 0.89 -13.76
C ILE A 74 5.88 2.36 -13.38
N GLU A 75 6.69 3.22 -14.00
CA GLU A 75 6.70 4.67 -13.74
C GLU A 75 5.31 5.29 -13.97
N LYS A 76 4.62 4.88 -15.04
CA LYS A 76 3.26 5.33 -15.30
C LYS A 76 2.30 4.89 -14.20
N LEU A 77 2.34 3.62 -13.78
CA LEU A 77 1.47 3.11 -12.71
C LEU A 77 1.74 3.83 -11.37
N GLU A 78 3.00 4.14 -11.06
CA GLU A 78 3.36 4.91 -9.87
C GLU A 78 2.84 6.35 -9.95
N SER A 79 2.94 7.00 -11.12
CA SER A 79 2.42 8.34 -11.35
C SER A 79 0.89 8.38 -11.24
N ASP A 80 0.19 7.46 -11.92
CA ASP A 80 -1.28 7.36 -11.88
C ASP A 80 -1.76 7.12 -10.44
N PHE A 81 -1.07 6.28 -9.68
CA PHE A 81 -1.39 6.03 -8.27
C PHE A 81 -1.14 7.26 -7.40
N LYS A 82 -0.06 8.01 -7.63
CA LYS A 82 0.23 9.26 -6.91
C LYS A 82 -0.87 10.30 -7.17
N GLU A 83 -1.27 10.49 -8.42
CA GLU A 83 -2.38 11.40 -8.77
C GLU A 83 -3.69 10.98 -8.10
N PHE A 84 -3.98 9.67 -8.07
CA PHE A 84 -5.14 9.14 -7.36
C PHE A 84 -5.10 9.47 -5.85
N VAL A 85 -3.95 9.26 -5.20
CA VAL A 85 -3.79 9.56 -3.76
C VAL A 85 -3.94 11.05 -3.48
N GLU A 86 -3.35 11.92 -4.29
CA GLU A 86 -3.50 13.38 -4.16
C GLU A 86 -4.97 13.81 -4.35
N GLY A 87 -5.68 13.21 -5.32
CA GLY A 87 -7.12 13.44 -5.52
C GLY A 87 -7.95 12.99 -4.32
N LEU A 88 -7.64 11.80 -3.76
CA LEU A 88 -8.33 11.25 -2.60
C LEU A 88 -8.12 12.13 -1.35
N GLN A 89 -6.91 12.66 -1.15
CA GLN A 89 -6.59 13.57 -0.04
C GLN A 89 -7.44 14.85 -0.11
N LYS A 90 -7.55 15.47 -1.28
CA LYS A 90 -8.40 16.66 -1.48
C LYS A 90 -9.87 16.36 -1.17
N GLN A 91 -10.40 15.25 -1.70
CA GLN A 91 -11.79 14.84 -1.43
C GLN A 91 -12.04 14.60 0.06
N TYR A 92 -11.07 14.00 0.76
CA TYR A 92 -11.16 13.76 2.20
C TYR A 92 -11.19 15.07 2.98
N GLU A 93 -10.31 16.02 2.67
CA GLU A 93 -10.25 17.33 3.33
C GLU A 93 -11.56 18.12 3.14
N GLU A 94 -12.05 18.21 1.91
CA GLU A 94 -13.32 18.88 1.59
C GLU A 94 -14.51 18.22 2.31
N SER A 95 -14.59 16.90 2.27
CA SER A 95 -15.67 16.14 2.90
C SER A 95 -15.63 16.25 4.42
N SER A 96 -14.42 16.21 5.03
CA SER A 96 -14.28 16.34 6.47
C SER A 96 -14.65 17.75 6.94
N ALA A 97 -14.19 18.79 6.24
CA ALA A 97 -14.53 20.17 6.57
C ALA A 97 -16.04 20.43 6.46
N LYS A 98 -16.67 19.91 5.40
CA LYS A 98 -18.14 19.99 5.24
C LYS A 98 -18.87 19.27 6.37
N LYS A 99 -18.48 18.02 6.66
CA LYS A 99 -19.07 17.22 7.75
C LYS A 99 -18.96 17.97 9.10
N ASP A 100 -17.80 18.54 9.41
CA ASP A 100 -17.60 19.26 10.67
C ASP A 100 -18.46 20.53 10.75
N LYS A 101 -18.58 21.28 9.64
CA LYS A 101 -19.46 22.45 9.53
C LYS A 101 -20.94 22.06 9.71
N ASP A 102 -21.42 21.08 8.95
CA ASP A 102 -22.83 20.67 9.00
C ASP A 102 -23.20 20.14 10.40
N VAL A 103 -22.28 19.41 11.07
CA VAL A 103 -22.46 18.98 12.46
C VAL A 103 -22.51 20.16 13.41
N ALA A 104 -21.67 21.18 13.22
CA ALA A 104 -21.69 22.40 14.03
C ALA A 104 -23.01 23.16 13.84
N ASP A 105 -23.48 23.32 12.60
CA ASP A 105 -24.74 24.00 12.26
C ASP A 105 -25.94 23.26 12.87
N ILE A 106 -25.97 21.93 12.83
CA ILE A 106 -27.01 21.10 13.48
C ILE A 106 -26.97 21.24 15.01
N LYS A 107 -25.79 21.33 15.61
CA LYS A 107 -25.68 21.57 17.07
C LYS A 107 -26.15 22.97 17.44
N ALA A 108 -25.80 23.97 16.62
CA ALA A 108 -26.17 25.37 16.79
C ALA A 108 -27.68 25.62 16.58
N SER A 109 -28.35 24.83 15.73
CA SER A 109 -29.81 24.92 15.50
C SER A 109 -30.66 24.46 16.69
N GLY A 110 -30.03 24.14 17.82
CA GLY A 110 -30.72 23.86 19.07
C GLY A 110 -30.96 22.38 19.33
N LEU A 111 -30.24 21.46 18.65
CA LEU A 111 -30.33 20.02 18.95
C LEU A 111 -30.14 19.72 20.45
N GLY A 112 -29.25 20.45 21.13
CA GLY A 112 -29.08 20.34 22.58
C GLY A 112 -30.33 20.74 23.38
N LEU A 113 -30.95 21.86 22.99
CA LEU A 113 -32.20 22.33 23.61
C LEU A 113 -33.35 21.37 23.35
N LEU A 114 -33.50 20.89 22.11
CA LEU A 114 -34.53 19.91 21.73
C LEU A 114 -34.41 18.62 22.56
N LYS A 115 -33.18 18.12 22.75
CA LYS A 115 -32.92 16.96 23.62
C LYS A 115 -33.28 17.24 25.08
N SER A 116 -32.95 18.42 25.60
CA SER A 116 -33.28 18.81 26.97
C SER A 116 -34.79 18.90 27.19
N VAL A 117 -35.53 19.53 26.26
CA VAL A 117 -37.00 19.63 26.30
C VAL A 117 -37.66 18.25 26.22
N HIS A 118 -37.19 17.37 25.33
CA HIS A 118 -37.71 16.00 25.25
C HIS A 118 -37.55 15.24 26.58
N LYS A 119 -36.38 15.36 27.21
CA LYS A 119 -36.08 14.69 28.50
C LYS A 119 -36.89 15.23 29.67
N SER A 120 -37.25 16.52 29.68
CA SER A 120 -38.10 17.08 30.74
C SER A 120 -39.55 16.60 30.60
N LEU A 121 -40.08 16.61 29.38
CA LEU A 121 -41.47 16.22 29.11
C LEU A 121 -41.71 14.69 29.22
N SER A 122 -40.66 13.87 29.07
CA SER A 122 -40.79 12.42 29.30
C SER A 122 -40.87 12.06 30.79
N LYS A 123 -40.27 12.86 31.69
CA LYS A 123 -40.34 12.65 33.14
C LYS A 123 -41.70 13.02 33.74
N GLU A 124 -42.35 14.06 33.21
CA GLU A 124 -43.69 14.47 33.68
C GLU A 124 -44.77 13.39 33.44
N LYS A 125 -44.55 12.46 32.51
CA LYS A 125 -45.50 11.36 32.23
C LYS A 125 -45.37 10.16 33.18
N ASP A 126 -44.27 10.04 33.91
CA ASP A 126 -44.04 8.93 34.85
C ASP A 126 -44.47 9.27 36.29
N GLU A 127 -44.85 10.53 36.56
CA GLU A 127 -45.29 11.02 37.89
C GLU A 127 -46.80 11.26 38.01
N PHE A 128 -47.62 10.78 37.05
CA PHE A 128 -49.10 10.82 37.10
C PHE A 128 -49.73 9.44 36.90
#